data_AF-A0A5N5D0R7-F1
#
_entry.id   AF-A0A5N5D0R7-F1
#
_cell.length_a   1.000
_cell.length_b   1.000
_cell.length_c   1.000
_cell.angle_alpha   90.00
_cell.angle_beta   90.00
_cell.angle_gamma   90.00
#
_symmetry.space_group_name_H-M   'P 1'
#
loop_
_entity.id
_entity.type
_entity.pdbx_description
1 polymer ?
#
loop_
_entity_poly.entity_id
_entity_poly.type
_entity_poly.pdbx_seq_one_letter_code
_entity_poly.pdbx_strand_id
1 'polypeptide(L)'
;MGEVYSNAFVTVCAHGAADDSQGCFFPRIPSDVAPTELTLALHRPSDKSSYILGENYLTWIYRFDARVLRRAWVLQEQLLSRRILYFGREQIFWECRSTTRCETYPNGVPIINAPAIMTRMLDRDKILWKTPLDVASENNIRVRLHLDTLGSCLLEWEQTVQEYNRRHLTHVNDRLVAIAGLASQMKEKLRGLGADDAYHAGIWGFSLPRGLLWQVHGTRCRGMRFWRSGKYDYEE
;
A
#
# COMPACT_ATOMS: atom_id res chain seq x y z
N MET A 1 -14.16 -7.66 11.61
CA MET A 1 -12.81 -7.06 11.54
C MET A 1 -12.80 -5.79 10.69
N GLY A 2 -13.13 -5.86 9.39
CA GLY A 2 -13.08 -4.68 8.52
C GLY A 2 -13.86 -3.44 9.00
N GLU A 3 -15.06 -3.63 9.58
CA GLU A 3 -15.87 -2.53 10.13
C GLU A 3 -15.19 -1.76 11.27
N VAL A 4 -14.36 -2.44 12.08
CA VAL A 4 -13.62 -1.80 13.18
C VAL A 4 -12.65 -0.78 12.60
N TYR A 5 -11.88 -1.16 11.58
CA TYR A 5 -10.92 -0.28 10.92
C TYR A 5 -11.60 0.83 10.12
N SER A 6 -12.68 0.52 9.39
CA SER A 6 -13.38 1.53 8.57
C SER A 6 -14.10 2.60 9.40
N ASN A 7 -14.52 2.26 10.62
CA ASN A 7 -15.22 3.15 11.54
C ASN A 7 -14.31 3.76 12.61
N ALA A 8 -13.07 3.27 12.78
CA ALA A 8 -12.10 3.89 13.67
C ALA A 8 -11.81 5.34 13.25
N PHE A 9 -11.74 6.24 14.24
CA PHE A 9 -11.34 7.63 13.99
C PHE A 9 -9.85 7.71 13.57
N VAL A 10 -9.02 6.94 14.26
CA VAL A 10 -7.59 6.72 13.97
C VAL A 10 -7.23 5.29 14.37
N THR A 11 -6.38 4.65 13.56
CA THR A 11 -5.78 3.36 13.88
C THR A 11 -4.33 3.58 14.31
N VAL A 12 -3.93 2.94 15.40
CA VAL A 12 -2.54 2.96 15.87
C VAL A 12 -1.87 1.67 15.42
N CYS A 13 -0.75 1.80 14.72
CA CYS A 13 0.06 0.67 14.28
C CYS A 13 1.40 0.69 15.03
N ALA A 14 1.69 -0.40 15.75
CA ALA A 14 2.98 -0.63 16.40
C ALA A 14 4.04 -1.02 15.35
N HIS A 15 4.35 -0.09 14.46
CA HIS A 15 5.10 -0.32 13.23
C HIS A 15 6.55 -0.76 13.46
N GLY A 16 7.20 -0.24 14.51
CA GLY A 16 8.56 -0.60 14.91
C GLY A 16 8.66 -1.93 15.67
N ALA A 17 7.53 -2.49 16.11
CA ALA A 17 7.49 -3.72 16.89
C ALA A 17 7.69 -4.95 15.99
N ALA A 18 8.50 -5.89 16.43
CA ALA A 18 8.63 -7.19 15.77
C ALA A 18 7.42 -8.11 16.05
N ASP A 19 6.85 -7.98 17.25
CA ASP A 19 5.74 -8.75 17.79
C ASP A 19 5.00 -7.94 18.87
N ASP A 20 4.01 -8.55 19.51
CA ASP A 20 3.16 -7.93 20.53
C ASP A 20 3.84 -7.73 21.90
N SER A 21 5.05 -8.25 22.10
CA SER A 21 5.80 -8.10 23.37
C SER A 21 6.50 -6.74 23.51
N GLN A 22 6.77 -6.04 22.40
CA GLN A 22 7.63 -4.85 22.39
C GLN A 22 6.87 -3.53 22.58
N GLY A 23 5.55 -3.50 22.33
CA GLY A 23 4.76 -2.27 22.32
C GLY A 23 5.15 -1.29 21.19
N CYS A 24 4.75 -0.03 21.34
CA CYS A 24 4.89 1.00 20.30
C CYS A 24 5.85 2.16 20.67
N PHE A 25 6.53 2.08 21.80
CA PHE A 25 7.43 3.15 22.26
C PHE A 25 8.87 2.66 22.31
N PHE A 26 9.70 3.23 21.44
CA PHE A 26 11.13 2.94 21.36
C PHE A 26 11.96 4.17 21.77
N PRO A 27 13.10 3.99 22.46
CA PRO A 27 14.06 5.06 22.67
C PRO A 27 14.50 5.63 21.33
N ARG A 28 14.40 6.95 21.16
CA ARG A 28 14.78 7.66 19.93
C ARG A 28 15.29 9.06 20.27
N ILE A 29 16.09 9.61 19.37
CA ILE A 29 16.63 10.96 19.48
C ILE A 29 15.90 11.83 18.44
N PRO A 30 15.02 12.77 18.84
CA PRO A 30 14.23 13.55 17.90
C PRO A 30 15.05 14.36 16.88
N SER A 31 16.28 14.73 17.22
CA SER A 31 17.18 15.46 16.32
C SER A 31 17.64 14.62 15.12
N ASP A 32 17.60 13.28 15.20
CA ASP A 32 18.04 12.40 14.10
C ASP A 32 17.08 12.41 12.91
N VAL A 33 15.84 12.82 13.15
CA VAL A 33 14.78 12.85 12.14
C VAL A 33 14.29 14.26 11.86
N ALA A 34 14.72 15.27 12.63
CA ALA A 34 14.38 16.67 12.39
C ALA A 34 14.98 17.14 11.05
N PRO A 35 14.21 17.82 10.20
CA PRO A 35 14.75 18.36 8.95
C PRO A 35 15.83 19.40 9.26
N THR A 36 16.95 19.33 8.55
CA THR A 36 18.00 20.35 8.67
C THR A 36 17.61 21.56 7.82
N GLU A 37 17.22 22.66 8.46
CA GLU A 37 16.87 23.91 7.79
C GLU A 37 18.12 24.81 7.66
N LEU A 38 18.43 25.21 6.44
CA LEU A 38 19.56 26.06 6.07
C LEU A 38 19.03 27.37 5.50
N THR A 39 19.40 28.50 6.09
CA THR A 39 19.13 29.81 5.49
C THR A 39 20.33 30.24 4.67
N LEU A 40 20.23 30.22 3.34
CA LEU A 40 21.32 30.54 2.43
C LEU A 40 20.94 31.70 1.50
N ALA A 41 21.94 32.51 1.15
CA ALA A 41 21.82 33.55 0.14
C ALA A 41 22.53 33.08 -1.14
N LEU A 42 21.81 32.38 -2.03
CA LEU A 42 22.43 31.74 -3.21
C LEU A 42 22.64 32.70 -4.38
N HIS A 43 21.82 33.75 -4.51
CA HIS A 43 21.87 34.67 -5.66
C HIS A 43 22.35 36.08 -5.29
N ARG A 44 21.88 36.65 -4.18
CA ARG A 44 22.29 37.98 -3.69
C ARG A 44 22.43 37.96 -2.16
N PRO A 45 23.38 38.71 -1.57
CA PRO A 45 23.58 38.73 -0.10
C PRO A 45 22.34 39.15 0.70
N SER A 46 21.47 39.96 0.10
CA SER A 46 20.21 40.43 0.68
C SER A 46 19.05 39.47 0.51
N ASP A 47 19.18 38.46 -0.36
CA ASP A 47 18.11 37.52 -0.71
C ASP A 47 18.35 36.18 -0.03
N LYS A 48 17.94 36.09 1.24
CA LYS A 48 18.03 34.87 2.05
C LYS A 48 16.80 34.01 1.78
N SER A 49 17.03 32.78 1.33
CA SER A 49 16.01 31.75 1.19
C SER A 49 16.25 30.61 2.19
N SER A 50 15.17 30.00 2.68
CA SER A 50 15.25 28.78 3.49
C SER A 50 15.28 27.54 2.60
N TYR A 51 16.19 26.62 2.92
CA TYR A 51 16.40 25.35 2.25
C TYR A 51 16.29 24.24 3.28
N ILE A 52 15.56 23.18 2.96
CA ILE A 52 15.52 21.99 3.80
C ILE A 52 16.45 20.95 3.17
N LEU A 53 17.48 20.56 3.91
CA LEU A 53 18.32 19.43 3.54
C LEU A 53 17.62 18.17 4.02
N GLY A 54 16.91 17.55 3.10
CA GLY A 54 16.12 16.34 3.31
C GLY A 54 16.73 15.14 2.60
N GLU A 55 16.50 13.96 3.15
CA GLU A 55 16.74 12.70 2.45
C GLU A 55 15.87 12.60 1.19
N ASN A 56 16.39 11.97 0.14
CA ASN A 56 15.61 11.66 -1.05
C ASN A 56 14.37 10.82 -0.68
N TYR A 57 13.27 11.06 -1.39
CA TYR A 57 12.03 10.27 -1.37
C TYR A 57 12.24 8.74 -1.30
N LEU A 58 13.23 8.20 -2.01
CA LEU A 58 13.50 6.75 -1.97
C LEU A 58 13.88 6.27 -0.56
N THR A 59 14.71 7.03 0.15
CA THR A 59 15.12 6.71 1.53
C THR A 59 13.93 6.68 2.47
N TRP A 60 12.96 7.57 2.26
CA TRP A 60 11.72 7.60 3.01
C TRP A 60 10.87 6.32 2.82
N ILE A 61 10.78 5.78 1.60
CA ILE A 61 10.14 4.48 1.35
C ILE A 61 10.84 3.38 2.15
N TYR A 62 12.18 3.32 2.06
CA TYR A 62 12.95 2.27 2.72
C TYR A 62 12.81 2.32 4.24
N ARG A 63 12.77 3.51 4.85
CA ARG A 63 12.61 3.67 6.31
C ARG A 63 11.21 3.28 6.81
N PHE A 64 10.20 3.29 5.93
CA PHE A 64 8.84 2.86 6.27
C PHE A 64 8.60 1.36 6.05
N ASP A 65 9.53 0.61 5.47
CA ASP A 65 9.35 -0.84 5.34
C ASP A 65 9.41 -1.50 6.73
N ALA A 66 8.31 -2.14 7.12
CA ALA A 66 8.22 -2.86 8.38
C ALA A 66 7.62 -4.25 8.21
N ARG A 67 8.11 -5.17 9.04
CA ARG A 67 7.66 -6.58 9.07
C ARG A 67 6.15 -6.71 9.26
N VAL A 68 5.53 -5.83 10.07
CA VAL A 68 4.09 -5.86 10.34
C VAL A 68 3.28 -5.65 9.06
N LEU A 69 3.70 -4.75 8.16
CA LEU A 69 2.99 -4.45 6.92
C LEU A 69 3.04 -5.60 5.92
N ARG A 70 4.06 -6.47 6.04
CA ARG A 70 4.18 -7.67 5.20
C ARG A 70 3.16 -8.76 5.55
N ARG A 71 2.36 -8.62 6.62
CA ARG A 71 1.30 -9.58 6.96
C ARG A 71 0.08 -9.34 6.08
N ALA A 72 -0.46 -10.41 5.49
CA ALA A 72 -1.58 -10.33 4.56
C ALA A 72 -2.83 -9.72 5.20
N TRP A 73 -3.11 -10.08 6.46
CA TRP A 73 -4.19 -9.49 7.25
C TRP A 73 -4.08 -7.98 7.39
N VAL A 74 -2.87 -7.44 7.51
CA VAL A 74 -2.63 -6.01 7.73
C VAL A 74 -2.99 -5.17 6.52
N LEU A 75 -3.11 -5.77 5.31
CA LEU A 75 -3.58 -5.02 4.14
C LEU A 75 -4.99 -4.47 4.34
N GLN A 76 -5.92 -5.27 4.86
CA GLN A 76 -7.27 -4.77 5.10
C GLN A 76 -7.27 -3.72 6.21
N GLU A 77 -6.47 -3.91 7.26
CA GLU A 77 -6.37 -2.98 8.38
C GLU A 77 -5.87 -1.62 7.89
N GLN A 78 -4.89 -1.66 6.99
CA GLN A 78 -4.31 -0.48 6.38
C GLN A 78 -5.27 0.25 5.42
N LEU A 79 -5.85 -0.49 4.46
CA LEU A 79 -6.67 0.10 3.40
C LEU A 79 -8.04 0.56 3.90
N LEU A 80 -8.62 -0.13 4.88
CA LEU A 80 -9.94 0.22 5.42
C LEU A 80 -9.87 1.41 6.39
N SER A 81 -8.76 1.56 7.11
CA SER A 81 -8.60 2.66 8.06
C SER A 81 -8.55 4.02 7.38
N ARG A 82 -9.34 4.98 7.87
CA ARG A 82 -9.35 6.35 7.32
C ARG A 82 -8.08 7.12 7.65
N ARG A 83 -7.53 6.89 8.86
CA ARG A 83 -6.32 7.53 9.38
C ARG A 83 -5.51 6.50 10.16
N ILE A 84 -4.20 6.47 9.95
CA ILE A 84 -3.28 5.56 10.62
C ILE A 84 -2.10 6.36 11.15
N LEU A 85 -1.75 6.10 12.40
CA LEU A 85 -0.54 6.57 13.03
C LEU A 85 0.40 5.38 13.23
N TYR A 86 1.52 5.37 12.52
CA TYR A 86 2.53 4.33 12.58
C TYR A 86 3.62 4.75 13.56
N PHE A 87 3.77 4.01 14.64
CA PHE A 87 4.86 4.18 15.59
C PHE A 87 6.06 3.35 15.15
N GLY A 88 6.95 3.97 14.36
CA GLY A 88 8.21 3.36 13.96
C GLY A 88 9.26 3.40 15.08
N ARG A 89 10.44 2.84 14.81
CA ARG A 89 11.59 2.89 15.73
C ARG A 89 12.27 4.25 15.74
N GLU A 90 12.40 4.86 14.56
CA GLU A 90 13.12 6.12 14.39
C GLU A 90 12.21 7.34 14.45
N GLN A 91 11.00 7.24 13.89
CA GLN A 91 10.01 8.31 13.86
C GLN A 91 8.59 7.79 13.77
N ILE A 92 7.64 8.70 13.99
CA ILE A 92 6.21 8.47 13.74
C ILE A 92 5.84 8.88 12.32
N PHE A 93 4.97 8.08 11.70
CA PHE A 93 4.38 8.37 10.40
C PHE A 93 2.87 8.52 10.52
N TRP A 94 2.32 9.47 9.77
CA TRP A 94 0.91 9.71 9.65
C TRP A 94 0.45 9.41 8.23
N GLU A 95 -0.70 8.77 8.14
CA GLU A 95 -1.35 8.53 6.86
C GLU A 95 -2.87 8.70 6.95
N CYS A 96 -3.43 9.44 5.99
CA CYS A 96 -4.86 9.49 5.75
C CYS A 96 -5.18 9.33 4.25
N ARG A 97 -6.45 9.48 3.87
CA ARG A 97 -6.88 9.39 2.46
C ARG A 97 -6.40 10.54 1.59
N SER A 98 -5.85 11.60 2.17
CA SER A 98 -5.44 12.80 1.42
C SER A 98 -3.96 13.08 1.49
N THR A 99 -3.27 12.65 2.55
CA THR A 99 -1.87 13.02 2.78
C THR A 99 -1.14 11.94 3.57
N THR A 100 0.17 11.92 3.39
CA THR A 100 1.13 11.19 4.22
C THR A 100 2.14 12.17 4.79
N ARG A 101 2.46 12.04 6.07
CA ARG A 101 3.40 12.91 6.80
C ARG A 101 4.28 12.07 7.72
N CYS A 102 5.41 12.61 8.15
CA CYS A 102 6.27 12.00 9.16
C CYS A 102 7.01 13.10 9.93
N GLU A 103 7.73 12.74 10.99
CA GLU A 103 8.47 13.72 11.80
C GLU A 103 9.50 14.50 10.95
N THR A 104 10.16 13.85 9.99
CA THR A 104 11.08 14.51 9.04
C THR A 104 10.38 15.44 8.07
N TYR A 105 9.17 15.07 7.66
CA TYR A 105 8.40 15.80 6.64
C TYR A 105 6.99 16.10 7.15
N PRO A 106 6.86 17.04 8.11
CA PRO A 106 5.59 17.34 8.73
C PRO A 106 4.61 17.97 7.75
N ASN A 107 5.11 18.60 6.67
CA ASN A 107 4.31 19.25 5.64
C ASN A 107 4.12 18.40 4.37
N GLY A 108 4.56 17.14 4.38
CA GLY A 108 4.55 16.25 3.22
C GLY A 108 5.95 16.04 2.64
N VAL A 109 6.15 14.89 1.99
CA VAL A 109 7.46 14.46 1.48
C VAL A 109 7.82 15.29 0.24
N PRO A 110 8.97 15.99 0.23
CA PRO A 110 9.40 16.74 -0.94
C PRO A 110 9.72 15.79 -2.10
N ILE A 111 9.03 15.93 -3.23
CA ILE A 111 9.35 15.20 -4.47
C ILE A 111 10.50 15.92 -5.20
N ILE A 112 11.65 16.02 -4.55
CA ILE A 112 12.85 16.64 -5.11
C ILE A 112 13.72 15.51 -5.68
N ASN A 113 14.15 15.62 -6.93
CA ASN A 113 14.98 14.63 -7.65
C ASN A 113 14.32 13.28 -7.98
N ALA A 114 12.99 13.19 -7.96
CA ALA A 114 12.32 12.07 -8.61
C ALA A 114 12.59 12.13 -10.13
N PRO A 115 12.81 11.00 -10.83
CA PRO A 115 12.96 11.01 -12.29
C PRO A 115 11.82 11.81 -12.91
N ALA A 116 12.05 12.59 -13.97
CA ALA A 116 11.03 13.48 -14.56
C ALA A 116 9.70 12.77 -14.90
N ILE A 117 9.76 11.45 -15.15
CA ILE A 117 8.61 10.55 -15.31
C ILE A 117 7.75 10.52 -14.03
N MET A 118 8.38 10.41 -12.87
CA MET A 118 7.76 10.39 -11.54
C MET A 118 7.25 11.78 -11.13
N THR A 119 7.96 12.85 -11.46
CA THR A 119 7.56 14.25 -11.19
C THR A 119 6.32 14.69 -11.98
N ARG A 120 6.10 14.12 -13.17
CA ARG A 120 4.86 14.33 -13.96
C ARG A 120 3.72 13.38 -13.55
N MET A 121 4.05 12.29 -12.86
CA MET A 121 3.09 11.25 -12.47
C MET A 121 2.50 11.46 -11.08
N LEU A 122 3.17 12.22 -10.22
CA LEU A 122 2.78 12.45 -8.84
C LEU A 122 2.22 13.87 -8.69
N ASP A 123 0.94 13.94 -8.31
CA ASP A 123 0.42 15.13 -7.62
C ASP A 123 1.30 15.32 -6.38
N ARG A 124 1.84 16.52 -6.14
CA ARG A 124 2.88 16.79 -5.13
C ARG A 124 2.54 16.28 -3.71
N ASP A 125 1.27 15.97 -3.47
CA ASP A 125 0.72 15.65 -2.16
C ASP A 125 0.26 14.19 -1.96
N LYS A 126 0.35 13.30 -2.97
CA LYS A 126 -0.42 12.02 -2.97
C LYS A 126 0.40 10.74 -3.20
N ILE A 127 1.48 10.56 -2.45
CA ILE A 127 2.05 9.22 -2.26
C ILE A 127 1.45 8.67 -0.97
N LEU A 128 0.34 7.95 -1.10
CA LEU A 128 -0.33 7.31 0.03
C LEU A 128 0.17 5.87 0.12
N TRP A 129 0.51 5.39 1.31
CA TRP A 129 0.79 3.97 1.51
C TRP A 129 -0.46 3.09 1.28
N LYS A 130 -1.64 3.73 1.29
CA LYS A 130 -2.98 3.18 1.00
C LYS A 130 -3.29 3.08 -0.47
N THR A 131 -2.52 3.69 -1.37
CA THR A 131 -2.61 3.27 -2.77
C THR A 131 -1.92 1.91 -2.86
N PRO A 132 -2.56 0.87 -3.41
CA PRO A 132 -1.89 -0.38 -3.70
C PRO A 132 -0.57 -0.05 -4.41
N LEU A 133 0.54 -0.41 -3.77
CA LEU A 133 1.88 0.01 -4.18
C LEU A 133 2.08 -0.28 -5.68
N ASP A 134 2.50 0.76 -6.41
CA ASP A 134 2.73 0.88 -7.86
C ASP A 134 1.58 1.30 -8.80
N VAL A 135 0.66 2.15 -8.32
CA VAL A 135 -0.05 3.06 -9.21
C VAL A 135 0.08 4.50 -8.77
N ALA A 136 0.96 5.20 -9.46
CA ALA A 136 0.93 6.65 -9.48
C ALA A 136 -0.39 7.13 -10.09
N SER A 137 -1.22 7.73 -9.22
CA SER A 137 -2.20 8.78 -9.51
C SER A 137 -3.47 8.39 -10.27
N GLU A 138 -4.61 8.56 -9.58
CA GLU A 138 -6.00 8.43 -10.04
C GLU A 138 -6.38 9.28 -11.27
N ASN A 139 -5.49 10.16 -11.76
CA ASN A 139 -5.69 10.88 -13.02
C ASN A 139 -4.84 10.35 -14.19
N ASN A 140 -3.69 9.72 -13.94
CA ASN A 140 -2.77 9.33 -15.00
C ASN A 140 -3.10 7.98 -15.66
N ILE A 141 -3.75 7.06 -14.94
CA ILE A 141 -4.17 5.77 -15.51
C ILE A 141 -5.45 5.90 -16.35
N ARG A 142 -6.45 6.65 -15.88
CA ARG A 142 -7.68 6.88 -16.65
C ARG A 142 -7.35 7.47 -18.02
N VAL A 143 -6.41 8.41 -18.05
CA VAL A 143 -5.91 9.04 -19.29
C VAL A 143 -5.06 8.09 -20.13
N ARG A 144 -4.13 7.30 -19.54
CA ARG A 144 -3.27 6.38 -20.32
C ARG A 144 -3.98 5.14 -20.86
N LEU A 145 -4.92 4.58 -20.11
CA LEU A 145 -5.62 3.33 -20.46
C LEU A 145 -7.04 3.58 -21.00
N HIS A 146 -7.50 4.84 -21.03
CA HIS A 146 -8.85 5.22 -21.49
C HIS A 146 -9.95 4.42 -20.78
N LEU A 147 -9.75 4.10 -19.50
CA LEU A 147 -10.68 3.31 -18.71
C LEU A 147 -11.85 4.18 -18.24
N ASP A 148 -13.05 3.63 -18.37
CA ASP A 148 -14.23 4.17 -17.73
C ASP A 148 -14.18 4.00 -16.19
N THR A 149 -15.18 4.51 -15.49
CA THR A 149 -15.24 4.42 -14.02
C THR A 149 -15.25 2.97 -13.53
N LEU A 150 -15.93 2.06 -14.25
CA LEU A 150 -15.99 0.65 -13.90
C LEU A 150 -14.62 -0.03 -14.06
N GLY A 151 -13.97 0.15 -15.21
CA GLY A 151 -12.63 -0.38 -15.47
C GLY A 151 -11.57 0.13 -14.50
N SER A 152 -11.71 1.39 -14.05
CA SER A 152 -10.85 1.95 -13.01
C SER A 152 -10.99 1.21 -11.67
N CYS A 153 -12.22 0.88 -11.25
CA CYS A 153 -12.47 0.15 -10.02
C CYS A 153 -11.96 -1.30 -10.11
N LEU A 154 -12.16 -1.97 -11.25
CA LEU A 154 -11.66 -3.34 -11.46
C LEU A 154 -10.13 -3.40 -11.42
N LEU A 155 -9.46 -2.41 -11.99
CA LEU A 155 -8.00 -2.31 -11.95
C LEU A 155 -7.48 -2.07 -10.52
N GLU A 156 -8.13 -1.20 -9.75
CA GLU A 156 -7.82 -0.96 -8.33
C GLU A 156 -7.96 -2.26 -7.51
N TRP A 157 -9.00 -3.05 -7.78
CA TRP A 157 -9.18 -4.35 -7.16
C TRP A 157 -8.06 -5.33 -7.53
N GLU A 158 -7.70 -5.44 -8.81
CA GLU A 158 -6.60 -6.31 -9.24
C GLU A 158 -5.28 -5.96 -8.55
N GLN A 159 -4.98 -4.67 -8.39
CA GLN A 159 -3.77 -4.22 -7.70
C GLN A 159 -3.82 -4.53 -6.21
N THR A 160 -4.98 -4.37 -5.59
CA THR A 160 -5.21 -4.77 -4.20
C THR A 160 -4.94 -6.26 -4.02
N VAL A 161 -5.43 -7.11 -4.93
CA VAL A 161 -5.19 -8.55 -4.92
C VAL A 161 -3.73 -8.89 -5.17
N GLN A 162 -3.04 -8.19 -6.09
CA GLN A 162 -1.61 -8.39 -6.32
C GLN A 162 -0.78 -8.06 -5.08
N GLU A 163 -1.06 -6.93 -4.43
CA GLU A 163 -0.38 -6.52 -3.21
C GLU A 163 -0.68 -7.49 -2.05
N TYR A 164 -1.93 -7.93 -1.92
CA TYR A 164 -2.31 -8.97 -0.98
C TYR A 164 -1.50 -10.26 -1.18
N ASN A 165 -1.34 -10.70 -2.43
CA ASN A 165 -0.60 -11.92 -2.76
C ASN A 165 0.91 -11.83 -2.52
N ARG A 166 1.49 -10.61 -2.45
CA ARG A 166 2.90 -10.41 -2.08
C ARG A 166 3.14 -10.55 -0.57
N ARG A 167 2.09 -10.42 0.23
CA ARG A 167 2.16 -10.46 1.70
C ARG A 167 2.15 -11.89 2.24
N HIS A 168 2.71 -12.05 3.43
CA HIS A 168 2.82 -13.31 4.14
C HIS A 168 1.53 -13.63 4.90
N LEU A 169 1.02 -14.84 4.70
CA LEU A 169 -0.13 -15.37 5.40
C LEU A 169 0.31 -16.57 6.24
N THR A 170 0.14 -16.49 7.56
CA THR A 170 0.53 -17.55 8.49
C THR A 170 -0.32 -18.81 8.30
N HIS A 171 -1.63 -18.64 8.12
CA HIS A 171 -2.58 -19.73 7.91
C HIS A 171 -3.24 -19.60 6.53
N VAL A 172 -2.95 -20.54 5.64
CA VAL A 172 -3.42 -20.47 4.24
C VAL A 172 -4.95 -20.43 4.12
N ASN A 173 -5.66 -21.06 5.05
CA ASN A 173 -7.12 -21.09 5.08
C ASN A 173 -7.76 -19.71 5.29
N ASP A 174 -7.00 -18.77 5.85
CA ASP A 174 -7.46 -17.41 6.10
C ASP A 174 -7.42 -16.52 4.85
N ARG A 175 -7.02 -17.07 3.70
CA ARG A 175 -6.70 -16.27 2.51
C ARG A 175 -7.86 -15.35 2.10
N LEU A 176 -9.06 -15.91 1.98
CA LEU A 176 -10.22 -15.13 1.56
C LEU A 176 -10.75 -14.24 2.69
N VAL A 177 -10.67 -14.71 3.93
CA VAL A 177 -11.15 -13.95 5.10
C VAL A 177 -10.28 -12.70 5.32
N ALA A 178 -8.98 -12.80 5.08
CA ALA A 178 -8.02 -11.71 5.26
C ALA A 178 -8.22 -10.52 4.30
N ILE A 179 -8.95 -10.70 3.20
CA ILE A 179 -9.28 -9.65 2.21
C ILE A 179 -10.79 -9.37 2.11
N ALA A 180 -11.63 -10.14 2.81
CA ALA A 180 -13.09 -10.06 2.68
C ALA A 180 -13.66 -8.67 2.94
N GLY A 181 -13.12 -7.92 3.91
CA GLY A 181 -13.57 -6.55 4.19
C GLY A 181 -13.36 -5.59 3.01
N LEU A 182 -12.25 -5.75 2.27
CA LEU A 182 -11.98 -4.98 1.05
C LEU A 182 -12.89 -5.41 -0.10
N ALA A 183 -13.15 -6.72 -0.23
CA ALA A 183 -14.10 -7.24 -1.22
C ALA A 183 -15.51 -6.66 -1.00
N SER A 184 -15.96 -6.58 0.26
CA SER A 184 -17.26 -5.98 0.60
C SER A 184 -17.33 -4.49 0.22
N GLN A 185 -16.30 -3.69 0.51
CA GLN A 185 -16.29 -2.27 0.11
C GLN A 185 -16.30 -2.10 -1.41
N MET A 186 -15.53 -2.93 -2.13
CA MET A 186 -15.51 -2.93 -3.59
C MET A 186 -16.88 -3.30 -4.16
N LYS A 187 -17.57 -4.30 -3.58
CA LYS A 187 -18.93 -4.68 -4.00
C LYS A 187 -19.91 -3.50 -3.88
N GLU A 188 -19.88 -2.77 -2.77
CA GLU A 188 -20.72 -1.60 -2.57
C GLU A 188 -20.37 -0.46 -3.54
N LYS A 189 -19.08 -0.28 -3.86
CA LYS A 189 -18.62 0.68 -4.89
C LYS A 189 -19.17 0.32 -6.27
N LEU A 190 -19.12 -0.97 -6.66
CA LEU A 190 -19.64 -1.45 -7.93
C LEU A 190 -21.17 -1.27 -8.02
N ARG A 191 -21.90 -1.60 -6.95
CA ARG A 191 -23.35 -1.38 -6.85
C ARG A 191 -23.73 0.08 -7.02
N GLY A 192 -22.99 1.01 -6.41
CA GLY A 192 -23.20 2.44 -6.58
C GLY A 192 -23.01 2.94 -8.03
N LEU A 193 -22.29 2.18 -8.86
CA LEU A 193 -22.12 2.44 -10.29
C LEU A 193 -23.17 1.73 -11.16
N GLY A 194 -24.16 1.06 -10.56
CA GLY A 194 -25.16 0.26 -11.28
C GLY A 194 -24.64 -1.09 -11.78
N ALA A 195 -23.48 -1.54 -11.30
CA ALA A 195 -22.85 -2.80 -11.70
C ALA A 195 -22.89 -3.79 -10.52
N ASP A 196 -23.94 -4.60 -10.41
CA ASP A 196 -23.97 -5.71 -9.42
C ASP A 196 -23.36 -6.95 -10.07
N ASP A 197 -22.21 -7.39 -9.54
CA ASP A 197 -21.45 -8.52 -10.08
C ASP A 197 -21.34 -9.66 -9.08
N ALA A 198 -21.15 -10.87 -9.59
CA ALA A 198 -20.84 -12.02 -8.78
C ALA A 198 -19.35 -11.99 -8.36
N TYR A 199 -19.11 -12.23 -7.07
CA TYR A 199 -17.75 -12.35 -6.52
C TYR A 199 -17.37 -13.83 -6.37
N HIS A 200 -16.28 -14.21 -7.01
CA HIS A 200 -15.77 -15.58 -7.05
C HIS A 200 -14.35 -15.64 -6.51
N ALA A 201 -14.23 -15.88 -5.19
CA ALA A 201 -12.96 -16.18 -4.51
C ALA A 201 -11.78 -15.25 -4.88
N GLY A 202 -12.04 -13.94 -5.01
CA GLY A 202 -11.03 -12.94 -5.40
C GLY A 202 -11.25 -12.31 -6.77
N ILE A 203 -12.18 -12.83 -7.58
CA ILE A 203 -12.41 -12.40 -8.97
C ILE A 203 -13.85 -11.91 -9.12
N TRP A 204 -14.06 -10.80 -9.80
CA TRP A 204 -15.40 -10.32 -10.18
C TRP A 204 -15.80 -10.95 -11.52
N GLY A 205 -17.06 -11.36 -11.68
CA GLY A 205 -17.60 -11.99 -12.89
C GLY A 205 -17.29 -11.23 -14.19
N PHE A 206 -17.44 -9.91 -14.20
CA PHE A 206 -17.09 -9.03 -15.33
C PHE A 206 -15.61 -9.09 -15.71
N SER A 207 -14.75 -9.35 -14.72
CA SER A 207 -13.30 -9.47 -14.89
C SER A 207 -12.83 -10.91 -15.07
N LEU A 208 -13.73 -11.90 -15.09
CA LEU A 208 -13.36 -13.31 -14.96
C LEU A 208 -12.36 -13.79 -16.03
N PRO A 209 -12.53 -13.48 -17.34
CA PRO A 209 -11.53 -13.83 -18.34
C PRO A 209 -10.14 -13.26 -18.02
N ARG A 210 -10.07 -12.01 -17.56
CA ARG A 210 -8.81 -11.33 -17.21
C ARG A 210 -8.23 -11.84 -15.89
N GLY A 211 -9.06 -12.08 -14.88
CA GLY A 211 -8.68 -12.59 -13.57
C GLY A 211 -8.11 -14.01 -13.62
N LEU A 212 -8.46 -14.79 -14.66
CA LEU A 212 -7.89 -16.11 -14.91
C LEU A 212 -6.50 -16.06 -15.60
N LEU A 213 -6.09 -14.91 -16.16
CA LEU A 213 -4.78 -14.73 -16.80
C LEU A 213 -3.67 -14.39 -15.78
N TRP A 214 -3.74 -14.95 -14.58
CA TRP A 214 -2.74 -14.68 -13.54
C TRP A 214 -1.36 -15.21 -13.96
N GLN A 215 -0.33 -14.43 -13.65
CA GLN A 215 1.06 -14.79 -13.89
C GLN A 215 1.82 -14.84 -12.57
N VAL A 216 2.73 -15.81 -12.45
CA VAL A 216 3.68 -15.83 -11.33
C VAL A 216 4.85 -14.91 -11.68
N HIS A 217 4.96 -13.80 -10.97
CA HIS A 217 6.12 -12.93 -11.06
C HIS A 217 7.20 -13.41 -10.07
N GLY A 218 8.32 -13.89 -10.61
CA GLY A 218 9.48 -14.35 -9.84
C GLY A 218 9.92 -15.77 -10.22
N THR A 219 11.23 -15.99 -10.29
CA THR A 219 11.85 -17.30 -10.44
C THR A 219 11.69 -18.09 -9.15
N ARG A 220 10.53 -18.71 -8.94
CA ARG A 220 10.57 -20.01 -8.26
C ARG A 220 11.20 -20.96 -9.25
N CYS A 221 12.47 -21.32 -9.05
CA CYS A 221 12.98 -22.59 -9.54
C CYS A 221 11.94 -23.64 -9.10
N ARG A 222 11.12 -24.10 -10.04
CA ARG A 222 10.26 -25.25 -9.80
C ARG A 222 11.22 -26.41 -9.58
N GLY A 223 11.56 -26.66 -8.32
CA GLY A 223 11.98 -27.99 -7.90
C GLY A 223 10.90 -28.94 -8.38
N MET A 224 11.23 -29.69 -9.42
CA MET A 224 10.36 -30.63 -10.08
C MET A 224 9.90 -31.66 -9.03
N ARG A 225 8.67 -31.51 -8.53
CA ARG A 225 7.95 -32.61 -7.88
C ARG A 225 6.60 -32.70 -8.55
N PHE A 226 6.57 -33.59 -9.54
CA PHE A 226 5.33 -34.12 -10.11
C PHE A 226 4.49 -34.70 -8.97
N TRP A 227 3.36 -34.09 -8.67
CA TRP A 227 2.22 -34.84 -8.13
C TRP A 227 1.33 -35.15 -9.33
N ARG A 228 1.50 -36.35 -9.89
CA ARG A 228 0.49 -36.90 -10.80
C ARG A 228 -0.67 -37.43 -9.94
N SER A 229 -1.85 -36.95 -10.28
CA SER A 229 -3.15 -37.51 -9.92
C SER A 229 -3.19 -39.02 -10.17
N GLY A 230 -3.79 -39.72 -9.22
CA GLY A 230 -4.69 -40.87 -9.42
C GLY A 230 -4.22 -41.99 -10.34
N LYS A 231 -3.77 -43.10 -9.73
CA LYS A 231 -4.11 -44.42 -10.26
C LYS A 231 -5.19 -45.03 -9.37
N TYR A 232 -6.34 -45.29 -10.00
CA TYR A 232 -7.25 -46.33 -9.58
C TYR A 232 -6.54 -47.66 -9.83
N ASP A 233 -6.36 -48.47 -8.80
CA ASP A 233 -6.09 -49.89 -8.96
C ASP A 233 -7.41 -50.63 -8.68
N TYR A 234 -8.00 -51.11 -9.77
CA TYR A 234 -8.91 -52.25 -9.79
C TYR A 234 -8.07 -53.52 -10.01
N GLU A 235 -8.67 -54.67 -9.67
CA GLU A 235 -8.22 -56.07 -9.83
C GLU A 235 -7.45 -56.61 -8.61
N GLU A 236 -7.76 -57.78 -8.05
CA GLU A 236 -8.88 -58.75 -8.14
C GLU A 236 -8.74 -59.64 -6.89
#